data_AF-A0A535ED54-F1
#
_entry.id   AF-A0A535ED54-F1
#
_cell.length_a   1.000
_cell.length_b   1.000
_cell.length_c   1.000
_cell.angle_alpha   90.00
_cell.angle_beta   90.00
_cell.angle_gamma   90.00
#
_symmetry.space_group_name_H-M   'P 1'
#
loop_
_entity.id
_entity.type
_entity.pdbx_description
1 polymer ?
#
loop_
_entity_poly.entity_id
_entity_poly.type
_entity_poly.pdbx_seq_one_letter_code
_entity_poly.pdbx_strand_id
1 'polypeptide(L)'
;MRSTRRARSQRGSSLVEAVVASALMGIGVVGGLTAWDTAETSAARAVRIAWANCIVRSEMDGILSAEYADSYPVPAQFGVDADDSLHVDVTSQRSGAEQLVTVTAYDPTSNHTIVLARTSALKARALAGDKTTGDPVLDVGQGCPKR
;
A
#
# COMPACT_ATOMS: atom_id res chain seq x y z
N MET A 1 64.33 29.98 -30.88
CA MET A 1 63.81 28.73 -30.26
C MET A 1 62.32 28.90 -29.99
N ARG A 2 61.50 27.98 -30.52
CA ARG A 2 60.02 28.03 -30.54
C ARG A 2 59.44 27.60 -29.18
N SER A 3 58.49 28.38 -28.63
CA SER A 3 57.58 27.91 -27.57
C SER A 3 56.21 28.60 -27.66
N THR A 4 55.40 28.21 -28.64
CA THR A 4 53.98 28.66 -28.72
C THR A 4 53.00 27.51 -29.00
N ARG A 5 53.46 26.24 -29.09
CA ARG A 5 52.59 25.08 -29.34
C ARG A 5 51.88 24.52 -28.09
N ARG A 6 52.33 24.84 -26.87
CA ARG A 6 51.74 24.26 -25.63
C ARG A 6 50.40 24.87 -25.22
N ALA A 7 50.17 26.17 -25.48
CA ALA A 7 48.96 26.86 -25.03
C ALA A 7 47.66 26.47 -25.79
N ARG A 8 47.77 26.01 -27.04
CA ARG A 8 46.60 25.64 -27.85
C ARG A 8 46.09 24.23 -27.57
N SER A 9 46.99 23.32 -27.16
CA SER A 9 46.66 21.95 -26.76
C SER A 9 45.95 21.88 -25.40
N GLN A 10 46.31 22.74 -24.44
CA GLN A 10 45.66 22.81 -23.12
C GLN A 10 44.19 23.28 -23.17
N ARG A 11 43.83 24.15 -24.13
CA ARG A 11 42.44 24.59 -24.32
C ARG A 11 41.53 23.52 -24.93
N GLY A 12 42.11 22.59 -25.69
CA GLY A 12 41.39 21.45 -26.27
C GLY A 12 41.04 20.39 -25.21
N SER A 13 41.95 20.11 -24.27
CA SER A 13 41.66 19.17 -23.19
C SER A 13 40.66 19.74 -22.18
N SER A 14 40.70 21.05 -21.89
CA SER A 14 39.75 21.68 -20.95
C SER A 14 38.31 21.71 -21.46
N LEU A 15 38.11 21.85 -22.79
CA LEU A 15 36.78 21.77 -23.40
C LEU A 15 36.25 20.33 -23.38
N VAL A 16 37.11 19.34 -23.68
CA VAL A 16 36.74 17.93 -23.60
C VAL A 16 36.41 17.54 -22.16
N GLU A 17 37.19 18.00 -21.19
CA GLU A 17 36.97 17.75 -19.76
C GLU A 17 35.67 18.40 -19.28
N ALA A 18 35.36 19.63 -19.70
CA ALA A 18 34.09 20.28 -19.39
C ALA A 18 32.89 19.54 -20.01
N VAL A 19 33.00 19.08 -21.25
CA VAL A 19 31.94 18.30 -21.92
C VAL A 19 31.74 16.95 -21.22
N VAL A 20 32.82 16.23 -20.91
CA VAL A 20 32.75 14.96 -20.17
C VAL A 20 32.18 15.16 -18.78
N ALA A 21 32.61 16.19 -18.04
CA ALA A 21 32.05 16.52 -16.74
C ALA A 21 30.56 16.87 -16.82
N SER A 22 30.14 17.65 -17.82
CA SER A 22 28.73 17.99 -18.03
C SER A 22 27.89 16.77 -18.42
N ALA A 23 28.44 15.84 -19.22
CA ALA A 23 27.79 14.59 -19.58
C ALA A 23 27.65 13.66 -18.38
N LEU A 24 28.70 13.52 -17.56
CA LEU A 24 28.67 12.74 -16.32
C LEU A 24 27.70 13.34 -15.29
N MET A 25 27.64 14.67 -15.17
CA MET A 25 26.61 15.33 -14.36
C MET A 25 25.20 15.08 -14.92
N GLY A 26 25.01 15.16 -16.24
CA GLY A 26 23.71 14.88 -16.87
C GLY A 26 23.24 13.45 -16.61
N ILE A 27 24.12 12.46 -16.78
CA ILE A 27 23.83 11.05 -16.50
C ILE A 27 23.57 10.83 -15.00
N GLY A 28 24.37 11.45 -14.13
CA GLY A 28 24.21 11.34 -12.68
C GLY A 28 22.91 11.97 -12.16
N VAL A 29 22.50 13.11 -12.70
CA VAL A 29 21.24 13.77 -12.35
C VAL A 29 20.05 12.94 -12.80
N VAL A 30 20.05 12.44 -14.04
CA VAL A 30 18.96 11.59 -14.54
C VAL A 30 18.87 10.28 -13.74
N GLY A 31 20.00 9.62 -13.46
CA GLY A 31 20.02 8.41 -12.65
C GLY A 31 19.61 8.65 -11.18
N GLY A 32 19.94 9.81 -10.62
CA GLY A 32 19.53 10.19 -9.27
C GLY A 32 18.03 10.48 -9.17
N LEU A 33 17.46 11.18 -10.15
CA LEU A 33 16.01 11.48 -10.19
C LEU A 33 15.16 10.22 -10.36
N THR A 34 15.58 9.27 -11.21
CA THR A 34 14.86 8.01 -11.39
C THR A 34 14.93 7.12 -10.14
N ALA A 35 16.09 7.07 -9.48
CA ALA A 35 16.24 6.36 -8.21
C ALA A 35 15.36 6.97 -7.11
N TRP A 36 15.28 8.31 -7.06
CA TRP A 36 14.42 9.02 -6.12
C TRP A 36 12.93 8.74 -6.38
N ASP A 37 12.49 8.86 -7.63
CA ASP A 37 11.10 8.58 -8.03
C ASP A 37 10.70 7.12 -7.72
N THR A 38 11.63 6.18 -7.94
CA THR A 38 11.43 4.79 -7.56
C THR A 38 11.35 4.61 -6.04
N ALA A 39 12.19 5.32 -5.27
CA ALA A 39 12.15 5.27 -3.81
C ALA A 39 10.84 5.84 -3.27
N GLU A 40 10.38 6.98 -3.78
CA GLU A 40 9.12 7.61 -3.41
C GLU A 40 7.91 6.71 -3.75
N THR A 41 7.89 6.15 -4.95
CA THR A 41 6.83 5.23 -5.40
C THR A 41 6.79 3.96 -4.54
N SER A 42 7.95 3.40 -4.18
CA SER A 42 8.04 2.20 -3.35
C SER A 42 7.63 2.46 -1.90
N ALA A 43 7.99 3.62 -1.34
CA ALA A 43 7.57 4.04 -0.01
C ALA A 43 6.05 4.22 0.06
N ALA A 44 5.45 4.91 -0.92
CA ALA A 44 4.00 5.08 -1.00
C ALA A 44 3.26 3.73 -1.08
N ARG A 45 3.80 2.78 -1.85
CA ARG A 45 3.24 1.42 -1.92
C ARG A 45 3.36 0.67 -0.60
N ALA A 46 4.50 0.78 0.09
CA ALA A 46 4.71 0.14 1.39
C ALA A 46 3.74 0.67 2.46
N VAL A 47 3.52 1.99 2.52
CA VAL A 47 2.54 2.61 3.41
C VAL A 47 1.13 2.10 3.11
N ARG A 48 0.74 2.03 1.83
CA ARG A 48 -0.57 1.48 1.43
C ARG A 48 -0.76 0.02 1.88
N ILE A 49 0.26 -0.83 1.72
CA ILE A 49 0.20 -2.23 2.17
C ILE A 49 0.11 -2.29 3.70
N ALA A 50 0.89 -1.50 4.43
CA ALA A 50 0.83 -1.47 5.89
C ALA A 50 -0.54 -1.01 6.40
N TRP A 51 -1.10 0.03 5.79
CA TRP A 51 -2.45 0.52 6.08
C TRP A 51 -3.50 -0.56 5.78
N ALA A 52 -3.44 -1.22 4.61
CA ALA A 52 -4.36 -2.30 4.25
C ALA A 52 -4.34 -3.46 5.25
N ASN A 53 -3.15 -3.88 5.70
CA ASN A 53 -3.03 -4.94 6.71
C ASN A 53 -3.63 -4.54 8.05
N CYS A 54 -3.47 -3.27 8.46
CA CYS A 54 -4.06 -2.77 9.69
C CYS A 54 -5.60 -2.79 9.62
N ILE A 55 -6.18 -2.26 8.53
CA ILE A 55 -7.63 -2.25 8.33
C ILE A 55 -8.20 -3.66 8.33
N VAL A 56 -7.63 -4.57 7.53
CA VAL A 56 -8.09 -5.97 7.43
C VAL A 56 -8.05 -6.68 8.79
N ARG A 57 -7.02 -6.41 9.59
CA ARG A 57 -6.90 -6.98 10.95
C ARG A 57 -7.94 -6.40 11.89
N SER A 58 -8.10 -5.08 11.91
CA SER A 58 -9.06 -4.41 12.79
C SER A 58 -10.50 -4.78 12.44
N GLU A 59 -10.82 -4.93 11.14
CA GLU A 59 -12.12 -5.44 10.67
C GLU A 59 -12.34 -6.88 11.13
N MET A 60 -11.33 -7.73 10.98
CA MET A 60 -11.43 -9.12 11.44
C MET A 60 -11.66 -9.21 12.95
N ASP A 61 -10.96 -8.40 13.76
CA ASP A 61 -11.14 -8.36 15.20
C ASP A 61 -12.58 -7.91 15.56
N GLY A 62 -13.12 -6.92 14.84
CA GLY A 62 -14.52 -6.49 14.94
C GLY A 62 -15.50 -7.63 14.62
N ILE A 63 -15.32 -8.31 13.49
CA ILE A 63 -16.12 -9.46 13.08
C ILE A 63 -16.06 -10.59 14.10
N LEU A 64 -14.88 -10.89 14.66
CA LEU A 64 -14.71 -11.93 15.68
C LEU A 64 -15.43 -11.57 16.99
N SER A 65 -15.54 -10.27 17.30
CA SER A 65 -16.26 -9.76 18.47
C SER A 65 -17.78 -9.68 18.29
N ALA A 66 -18.27 -9.61 17.05
CA ALA A 66 -19.70 -9.56 16.73
C ALA A 66 -20.41 -10.92 16.90
N GLU A 67 -21.74 -10.92 16.84
CA GLU A 67 -22.56 -12.13 16.79
C GLU A 67 -22.34 -12.95 15.51
N TYR A 68 -22.94 -14.13 15.48
CA TYR A 68 -22.92 -15.01 14.33
C TYR A 68 -23.92 -14.51 13.27
N ALA A 69 -23.44 -13.81 12.25
CA ALA A 69 -24.27 -13.23 11.19
C ALA A 69 -24.09 -13.95 9.84
N ASP A 70 -25.00 -13.76 8.88
CA ASP A 70 -24.84 -14.27 7.51
C ASP A 70 -23.88 -13.39 6.70
N SER A 71 -23.94 -12.08 6.93
CA SER A 71 -23.05 -11.06 6.37
C SER A 71 -22.59 -10.12 7.48
N TYR A 72 -21.45 -9.46 7.26
CA TYR A 72 -20.95 -8.40 8.14
C TYR A 72 -20.86 -7.12 7.31
N PRO A 73 -21.40 -5.99 7.81
CA PRO A 73 -21.32 -4.73 7.10
C PRO A 73 -19.88 -4.22 7.09
N VAL A 74 -19.43 -3.75 5.93
CA VAL A 74 -18.20 -2.97 5.81
C VAL A 74 -18.55 -1.49 6.00
N PRO A 75 -17.78 -0.70 6.77
CA PRO A 75 -17.99 0.73 6.88
C PRO A 75 -18.00 1.41 5.51
N ALA A 76 -18.90 2.37 5.30
CA ALA A 76 -19.10 3.02 4.00
C ALA A 76 -17.81 3.63 3.41
N GLN A 77 -16.88 4.09 4.27
CA GLN A 77 -15.58 4.62 3.89
C GLN A 77 -14.61 3.59 3.27
N PHE A 78 -14.95 2.29 3.30
CA PHE A 78 -14.18 1.21 2.69
C PHE A 78 -15.04 0.36 1.73
N GLY A 79 -16.27 0.79 1.45
CA GLY A 79 -17.20 0.11 0.56
C GLY A 79 -16.79 0.18 -0.91
N VAL A 80 -17.60 -0.42 -1.79
CA VAL A 80 -17.37 -0.45 -3.25
C VAL A 80 -17.39 0.95 -3.88
N ASP A 81 -18.14 1.86 -3.28
CA ASP A 81 -18.34 3.24 -3.78
C ASP A 81 -17.40 4.27 -3.12
N ALA A 82 -16.41 3.81 -2.34
CA ALA A 82 -15.55 4.70 -1.57
C ALA A 82 -14.41 5.26 -2.45
N ASP A 83 -14.58 6.51 -2.90
CA ASP A 83 -13.65 7.20 -3.80
C ASP A 83 -12.24 7.33 -3.17
N ASP A 84 -11.23 6.82 -3.89
CA ASP A 84 -9.79 6.89 -3.58
C ASP A 84 -9.35 6.26 -2.23
N SER A 85 -10.23 5.49 -1.59
CA SER A 85 -9.96 4.73 -0.36
C SER A 85 -9.83 3.22 -0.63
N LEU A 86 -9.09 2.53 0.23
CA LEU A 86 -8.97 1.07 0.20
C LEU A 86 -10.35 0.41 0.11
N HIS A 87 -10.57 -0.42 -0.88
CA HIS A 87 -11.79 -1.20 -0.95
C HIS A 87 -11.66 -2.46 -0.10
N VAL A 88 -12.59 -2.68 0.83
CA VAL A 88 -12.64 -3.84 1.71
C VAL A 88 -13.87 -4.67 1.36
N ASP A 89 -13.65 -5.96 1.13
CA ASP A 89 -14.70 -6.96 0.93
C ASP A 89 -14.66 -7.98 2.07
N VAL A 90 -15.84 -8.37 2.54
CA VAL A 90 -16.01 -9.36 3.61
C VAL A 90 -16.87 -10.49 3.09
N THR A 91 -16.23 -11.63 2.90
CA THR A 91 -16.90 -12.86 2.48
C THR A 91 -17.11 -13.77 3.68
N SER A 92 -18.30 -14.34 3.78
CA SER A 92 -18.73 -15.21 4.86
C SER A 92 -19.25 -16.51 4.25
N GLN A 93 -18.62 -17.62 4.61
CA GLN A 93 -19.04 -18.95 4.17
C GLN A 93 -19.38 -19.80 5.40
N ARG A 94 -20.66 -20.18 5.52
CA ARG A 94 -21.15 -20.98 6.63
C ARG A 94 -21.20 -22.47 6.25
N SER A 95 -20.76 -23.32 7.16
CA SER A 95 -20.92 -24.78 7.09
C SER A 95 -21.31 -25.31 8.46
N GLY A 96 -22.60 -25.57 8.67
CA GLY A 96 -23.13 -26.07 9.94
C GLY A 96 -22.84 -25.14 11.12
N ALA A 97 -22.02 -25.61 12.07
CA ALA A 97 -21.63 -24.86 13.28
C ALA A 97 -20.39 -23.98 13.09
N GLU A 98 -19.84 -23.91 11.87
CA GLU A 98 -18.63 -23.16 11.54
C GLU A 98 -18.91 -22.11 10.47
N GLN A 99 -18.15 -21.01 10.53
CA GLN A 99 -18.21 -19.90 9.60
C GLN A 99 -16.79 -19.45 9.31
N LEU A 100 -16.39 -19.58 8.04
CA LEU A 100 -15.17 -18.97 7.54
C LEU A 100 -15.51 -17.54 7.13
N VAL A 101 -14.89 -16.57 7.79
CA VAL A 101 -14.96 -15.17 7.37
C VAL A 101 -13.62 -14.79 6.78
N THR A 102 -13.63 -14.16 5.61
CA THR A 102 -12.45 -13.66 4.93
C THR A 102 -12.64 -12.18 4.64
N VAL A 103 -11.73 -11.36 5.15
CA VAL A 103 -11.66 -9.93 4.88
C VAL A 103 -10.54 -9.69 3.88
N THR A 104 -10.83 -9.05 2.77
CA THR A 104 -9.86 -8.73 1.71
C THR A 104 -9.85 -7.23 1.46
N ALA A 105 -8.65 -6.65 1.39
CA ALA A 105 -8.42 -5.27 1.01
C ALA A 105 -7.76 -5.19 -0.38
N TYR A 106 -8.28 -4.31 -1.22
CA TYR A 106 -7.86 -4.13 -2.60
C TYR A 106 -7.24 -2.76 -2.85
N ASP A 107 -6.38 -2.70 -3.87
CA ASP A 107 -5.83 -1.44 -4.33
C ASP A 107 -6.92 -0.60 -5.01
N PRO A 108 -7.21 0.63 -4.53
CA PRO A 108 -8.26 1.50 -5.09
C PRO A 108 -8.05 1.81 -6.57
N THR A 109 -6.80 1.79 -7.03
CA THR A 109 -6.44 2.11 -8.42
C THR A 109 -6.63 0.93 -9.38
N SER A 110 -6.92 -0.26 -8.85
CA SER A 110 -6.88 -1.52 -9.61
C SER A 110 -8.24 -2.10 -9.98
N ASN A 111 -9.34 -1.37 -9.73
CA ASN A 111 -10.70 -1.89 -9.89
C ASN A 111 -10.90 -3.25 -9.19
N HIS A 112 -10.39 -3.36 -7.97
CA HIS A 112 -10.49 -4.56 -7.12
C HIS A 112 -9.81 -5.82 -7.67
N THR A 113 -8.83 -5.67 -8.56
CA THR A 113 -8.07 -6.81 -9.11
C THR A 113 -6.81 -7.12 -8.31
N ILE A 114 -6.18 -6.10 -7.71
CA ILE A 114 -4.96 -6.25 -6.93
C ILE A 114 -5.31 -6.31 -5.44
N VAL A 115 -5.04 -7.45 -4.81
CA VAL A 115 -5.17 -7.64 -3.36
C VAL A 115 -3.94 -7.07 -2.66
N LEU A 116 -4.16 -6.17 -1.70
CA LEU A 116 -3.11 -5.58 -0.86
C LEU A 116 -2.94 -6.33 0.47
N ALA A 117 -4.05 -6.80 1.03
CA ALA A 117 -4.07 -7.61 2.25
C ALA A 117 -5.28 -8.53 2.28
N ARG A 118 -5.15 -9.68 2.94
CA ARG A 118 -6.25 -10.62 3.17
C ARG A 118 -6.03 -11.34 4.47
N THR A 119 -7.08 -11.52 5.26
CA THR A 119 -7.06 -12.37 6.44
C THR A 119 -8.34 -13.20 6.51
N SER A 120 -8.23 -14.41 7.03
CA SER A 120 -9.36 -15.30 7.23
C SER A 120 -9.36 -15.85 8.64
N ALA A 121 -10.56 -16.00 9.20
CA ALA A 121 -10.75 -16.57 10.52
C ALA A 121 -11.95 -17.52 10.52
N LEU A 122 -11.86 -18.55 11.33
CA LEU A 122 -12.92 -19.53 11.51
C LEU A 122 -13.64 -19.26 12.84
N LYS A 123 -14.91 -18.91 12.74
CA LYS A 123 -15.83 -18.75 13.87
C LYS A 123 -16.56 -20.06 14.08
N ALA A 124 -16.46 -20.62 15.28
CA ALA A 124 -17.30 -21.74 15.70
C ALA A 124 -18.47 -21.23 16.55
N ARG A 125 -19.68 -21.68 16.26
CA ARG A 125 -20.91 -21.29 16.97
C ARG A 125 -20.83 -21.53 18.48
N ALA A 126 -20.16 -22.60 18.90
CA ALA A 126 -19.96 -22.95 20.30
C ALA A 126 -19.04 -21.97 21.05
N LEU A 127 -18.12 -21.29 20.34
CA LEU A 127 -17.22 -20.26 20.88
C LEU A 127 -17.79 -18.85 20.76
N ALA A 128 -18.87 -18.69 19.98
CA ALA A 128 -19.49 -17.38 19.76
C ALA A 128 -20.27 -16.91 20.99
N GLY A 129 -20.99 -17.78 21.71
CA GLY A 129 -21.83 -17.40 22.86
C GLY A 129 -22.88 -16.31 22.54
N ASP A 130 -23.64 -15.86 23.55
CA ASP A 130 -24.55 -14.71 23.43
C ASP A 130 -23.74 -13.40 23.44
N LYS A 131 -23.09 -13.08 22.32
CA LYS A 131 -22.32 -11.84 22.14
C LYS A 131 -23.23 -10.65 21.85
N THR A 132 -23.87 -10.09 22.86
CA THR A 132 -24.86 -9.00 22.73
C THR A 132 -24.34 -7.63 22.24
N THR A 133 -23.07 -7.49 21.85
CA THR A 133 -22.59 -6.27 21.20
C THR A 133 -23.14 -6.20 19.78
N GLY A 134 -24.27 -5.49 19.63
CA GLY A 134 -24.83 -5.09 18.34
C GLY A 134 -23.79 -4.35 17.48
N ASP A 135 -24.05 -4.30 16.17
CA ASP A 135 -23.18 -3.82 15.10
C ASP A 135 -22.01 -2.97 15.61
N PRO A 136 -20.82 -3.56 15.83
CA PRO A 136 -19.67 -2.77 16.19
C PRO A 136 -19.30 -1.96 14.94
N VAL A 137 -19.85 -0.75 14.83
CA VAL A 137 -19.31 0.30 13.98
C VAL A 137 -17.99 0.73 14.62
N LEU A 138 -17.00 -0.16 14.56
CA LEU A 138 -15.63 0.15 14.91
C LEU A 138 -15.13 1.05 13.80
N ASP A 139 -14.71 2.25 14.17
CA ASP A 139 -13.97 3.12 13.27
C ASP A 139 -12.55 2.56 13.10
N VAL A 140 -12.47 1.46 12.35
CA VAL A 140 -11.30 0.71 11.90
C VAL A 140 -10.19 1.59 11.34
N GLY A 141 -10.50 2.81 10.88
CA GLY A 141 -9.53 3.78 10.41
C GLY A 141 -8.73 4.51 11.51
N GLN A 142 -9.24 4.61 12.75
CA GLN A 142 -8.68 5.49 13.79
C GLN A 142 -7.32 5.01 14.35
N GLY A 143 -7.07 3.70 14.33
CA GLY A 143 -5.84 3.08 14.83
C GLY A 143 -4.77 2.84 13.77
N CYS A 144 -5.10 3.03 12.49
CA CYS A 144 -4.22 2.68 11.40
C CYS A 144 -3.35 3.87 10.94
N PRO A 145 -2.13 3.60 10.43
CA PRO A 145 -1.26 4.66 9.95
C PRO A 145 -1.96 5.48 8.88
N LYS A 146 -1.87 6.81 8.98
CA LYS A 146 -2.45 7.71 7.98
C LYS A 146 -1.70 7.60 6.66
N ARG A 147 -2.45 7.70 5.56
CA ARG A 147 -1.93 7.77 4.19
C ARG A 147 -1.08 9.01 3.97
#